data_AF-A0A7C5RDG3-F1
#
_entry.id   AF-A0A7C5RDG3-F1
#
_cell.length_a   1.000
_cell.length_b   1.000
_cell.length_c   1.000
_cell.angle_alpha   90.00
_cell.angle_beta   90.00
_cell.angle_gamma   90.00
#
_symmetry.space_group_name_H-M   'P 1'
#
loop_
_entity.id
_entity.type
_entity.pdbx_description
1 polymer ?
#
loop_
_entity_poly.entity_id
_entity_poly.type
_entity_poly.pdbx_seq_one_letter_code
_entity_poly.pdbx_strand_id
1 'polypeptide(L)' 'MDPEVFAQARLRMDQLTKPPRALGYLEEVALRLAALQGRVKPELG' A
#
# COMPACT_ATOMS: atom_id res chain seq x y z
N MET A 1 -11.12 -5.34 -6.65
CA MET A 1 -9.97 -4.53 -6.22
C MET A 1 -10.46 -3.10 -6.19
N ASP A 2 -10.42 -2.45 -5.03
CA ASP A 2 -10.91 -1.08 -4.88
C ASP A 2 -9.83 -0.09 -5.32
N PRO A 3 -10.03 0.65 -6.43
CA PRO A 3 -9.03 1.59 -6.94
C PRO A 3 -8.83 2.81 -6.02
N GLU A 4 -9.83 3.19 -5.24
CA GLU A 4 -9.71 4.31 -4.29
C GLU A 4 -8.79 3.89 -3.13
N VAL A 5 -9.01 2.69 -2.58
CA VAL A 5 -8.14 2.15 -1.51
C VAL A 5 -6.70 2.00 -2.00
N PHE A 6 -6.49 1.62 -3.26
CA PHE A 6 -5.15 1.55 -3.85
C PHE A 6 -4.46 2.93 -3.87
N ALA A 7 -5.18 3.97 -4.32
CA ALA A 7 -4.65 5.34 -4.36
C ALA A 7 -4.33 5.88 -2.96
N GLN A 8 -5.22 5.64 -1.99
CA GLN A 8 -5.01 6.01 -0.59
C GLN A 8 -3.82 5.26 0.04
N ALA A 9 -3.69 3.96 -0.24
CA ALA A 9 -2.56 3.16 0.21
C ALA A 9 -1.24 3.65 -0.41
N ARG A 10 -1.27 4.11 -1.67
CA ARG A 10 -0.10 4.69 -2.35
C ARG A 10 0.33 6.01 -1.71
N LEU A 11 -0.61 6.93 -1.49
CA LEU A 11 -0.35 8.21 -0.81
C LEU A 11 0.25 8.00 0.58
N ARG A 12 -0.28 7.05 1.35
CA ARG A 12 0.27 6.68 2.66
C ARG A 12 1.70 6.14 2.54
N MET A 13 1.96 5.25 1.57
CA MET A 13 3.26 4.63 1.36
C MET A 13 4.35 5.66 1.01
N ASP A 14 3.97 6.72 0.29
CA ASP A 14 4.85 7.83 -0.09
C ASP A 14 5.11 8.82 1.07
N GLN A 15 4.25 8.85 2.09
CA GLN A 15 4.42 9.67 3.31
C GLN A 15 5.24 8.99 4.42
N LEU A 16 5.64 7.73 4.24
CA LEU A 16 6.50 7.04 5.20
C LEU A 16 7.89 7.67 5.21
N THR A 17 8.56 7.68 6.36
CA THR A 17 9.93 8.19 6.54
C THR A 17 11.01 7.40 5.79
N LYS A 18 10.61 6.50 4.89
CA LYS A 18 11.49 5.72 4.02
C LYS A 18 11.78 6.50 2.73
N PRO A 19 12.96 6.33 2.12
CA PRO A 19 13.18 6.77 0.76
C PRO A 19 12.12 6.18 -0.18
N PRO A 20 11.67 6.91 -1.21
CA PRO A 20 10.76 6.36 -2.21
C PRO A 20 11.30 5.06 -2.80
N ARG A 21 10.46 4.03 -2.93
CA ARG A 21 10.82 2.68 -3.42
C ARG A 21 11.84 1.90 -2.56
N ALA A 22 12.13 2.32 -1.33
CA ALA A 22 13.07 1.61 -0.45
C ALA A 22 12.67 0.15 -0.17
N LEU A 23 11.38 -0.19 -0.22
CA LEU A 23 10.90 -1.57 -0.01
C LEU A 23 10.65 -2.31 -1.34
N GLY A 24 10.86 -1.65 -2.48
CA GLY A 24 10.76 -2.25 -3.82
C GLY A 24 9.46 -3.01 -4.03
N TYR A 25 9.57 -4.31 -4.33
CA TYR A 25 8.42 -5.20 -4.59
C TYR A 25 7.45 -5.32 -3.41
N LEU A 26 7.94 -5.16 -2.17
CA LEU A 26 7.09 -5.23 -0.98
C LEU A 26 6.07 -4.08 -0.95
N GLU A 27 6.39 -2.92 -1.54
CA GLU A 27 5.42 -1.81 -1.67
C GLU A 27 4.27 -2.21 -2.58
N GLU A 28 4.56 -2.83 -3.73
CA GLU A 28 3.52 -3.30 -4.65
C GLU A 28 2.64 -4.36 -4.02
N VAL A 29 3.23 -5.32 -3.29
CA VAL A 29 2.47 -6.35 -2.58
C VAL A 29 1.54 -5.72 -1.53
N ALA A 30 2.05 -4.76 -0.74
CA ALA A 30 1.24 -4.05 0.25
C ALA A 30 0.08 -3.28 -0.39
N LEU A 31 0.31 -2.57 -1.50
CA LEU A 31 -0.74 -1.83 -2.21
C LEU A 31 -1.81 -2.75 -2.80
N ARG A 32 -1.39 -3.89 -3.37
CA ARG A 32 -2.32 -4.90 -3.89
C ARG A 32 -3.13 -5.52 -2.75
N LEU A 33 -2.48 -5.83 -1.61
CA LEU A 33 -3.16 -6.39 -0.44
C LEU A 33 -4.17 -5.39 0.15
N ALA A 34 -3.82 -4.11 0.21
CA ALA A 34 -4.69 -3.04 0.67
C ALA A 34 -5.99 -2.99 -0.15
N ALA A 35 -5.86 -2.97 -1.49
CA ALA A 35 -6.98 -2.90 -2.41
C ALA A 35 -7.80 -4.21 -2.51
N LEU A 36 -7.21 -5.35 -2.16
CA LEU A 36 -7.90 -6.63 -2.02
C LEU A 36 -8.69 -6.71 -0.72
N GLN A 37 -8.12 -6.23 0.39
CA GLN A 37 -8.75 -6.24 1.71
C GLN A 37 -9.69 -5.04 1.93
N GLY A 38 -9.74 -4.08 1.01
CA GLY A 38 -10.55 -2.87 1.14
C GLY A 38 -10.08 -1.93 2.27
N ARG A 39 -8.81 -1.99 2.65
CA ARG A 39 -8.23 -1.19 3.73
C ARG A 39 -6.87 -0.61 3.37
N VAL A 40 -6.65 0.64 3.76
CA VAL A 40 -5.41 1.39 3.44
C VAL A 40 -4.17 0.80 4.12
N LYS A 41 -4.32 0.24 5.33
CA LYS A 41 -3.27 -0.49 6.04
C LYS A 41 -3.59 -1.99 5.98
N PRO A 42 -2.94 -2.75 5.09
CA PRO A 42 -3.12 -4.19 5.04
C PRO A 42 -2.55 -4.84 6.30
N GLU A 43 -3.11 -5.98 6.68
CA GLU A 43 -2.60 -6.86 7.73
C GLU A 43 -2.52 -8.27 7.17
N LEU A 44 -1.51 -9.00 7.63
CA LEU A 44 -1.38 -10.43 7.49
C LEU A 44 -1.94 -10.97 8.81
N GLY A 45 -3.03 -11.73 8.74
CA GLY A 45 -3.69 -12.28 9.94
C GLY A 45 -2.77 -13.16 10.77
#